data_AF-R1G5Y8-F1
#
_entry.id   AF-R1G5Y8-F1
#
_cell.length_a   1.000
_cell.length_b   1.000
_cell.length_c   1.000
_cell.angle_alpha   90.00
_cell.angle_beta   90.00
_cell.angle_gamma   90.00
#
_symmetry.space_group_name_H-M   'P 1'
#
loop_
_entity.id
_entity.type
_entity.pdbx_description
1 polymer ?
#
loop_
_entity_poly.entity_id
_entity_poly.type
_entity_poly.pdbx_seq_one_letter_code
_entity_poly.pdbx_strand_id
1 'polypeptide(L)'
;PKVIDLASRIEKAQDPEIRQMQGWLTTWGAGMGHGSMPGMMSGADTQKLGQAKGAEFDKMWLGMMIEHHQGAVEMAKTELTKGSNADAKALARKIIDAQQAEITEMQGLLSQS
;
A
#
# COMPACT_ATOMS: atom_id res chain seq x y z
N PRO A 1 -16.75 -7.27 -9.49
CA PRO A 1 -15.74 -8.27 -9.91
C PRO A 1 -14.31 -7.70 -10.04
N LYS A 2 -14.12 -6.57 -10.75
CA LYS A 2 -12.80 -5.98 -10.99
C LYS A 2 -12.07 -5.54 -9.71
N VAL A 3 -12.77 -4.88 -8.78
CA VAL A 3 -12.19 -4.44 -7.50
C VAL A 3 -11.75 -5.63 -6.63
N ILE A 4 -12.52 -6.72 -6.61
CA ILE A 4 -12.16 -7.94 -5.87
C ILE A 4 -10.91 -8.60 -6.47
N ASP A 5 -10.83 -8.67 -7.81
CA ASP A 5 -9.63 -9.21 -8.49
C ASP A 5 -8.39 -8.38 -8.16
N LEU A 6 -8.50 -7.05 -8.27
CA LEU A 6 -7.42 -6.13 -7.92
C LEU A 6 -6.98 -6.31 -6.47
N ALA A 7 -7.91 -6.36 -5.52
CA ALA A 7 -7.59 -6.57 -4.11
C ALA A 7 -6.82 -7.88 -3.89
N SER A 8 -7.23 -8.98 -4.54
CA SER A 8 -6.51 -10.26 -4.44
C SER A 8 -5.11 -10.21 -5.02
N ARG A 9 -4.89 -9.44 -6.10
CA ARG A 9 -3.56 -9.27 -6.69
C ARG A 9 -2.65 -8.42 -5.80
N ILE A 10 -3.17 -7.31 -5.26
CA ILE A 10 -2.43 -6.44 -4.33
C ILE A 10 -1.97 -7.25 -3.10
N GLU A 11 -2.88 -8.01 -2.49
CA GLU A 11 -2.56 -8.85 -1.32
C GLU A 11 -1.41 -9.82 -1.64
N LYS A 12 -1.51 -10.56 -2.75
CA LYS A 12 -0.47 -11.51 -3.18
C LYS A 12 0.86 -10.85 -3.52
N ALA A 13 0.84 -9.60 -4.01
CA ALA A 13 2.03 -8.85 -4.35
C ALA A 13 2.74 -8.30 -3.12
N GLN A 14 2.00 -7.81 -2.12
CA GLN A 14 2.57 -7.20 -0.91
C GLN A 14 3.01 -8.23 0.14
N ASP A 15 2.39 -9.43 0.17
CA ASP A 15 2.71 -10.49 1.14
C ASP A 15 4.20 -10.86 1.22
N PRO A 16 4.90 -11.10 0.10
CA PRO A 16 6.34 -11.38 0.11
C PRO A 16 7.17 -10.20 0.63
N GLU A 17 6.78 -8.97 0.31
CA GLU A 17 7.47 -7.75 0.74
C GLU A 17 7.38 -7.57 2.26
N ILE A 18 6.20 -7.80 2.83
CA ILE A 18 5.96 -7.79 4.28
C ILE A 18 6.85 -8.82 4.97
N ARG A 19 6.88 -10.07 4.47
CA ARG A 19 7.72 -11.14 5.05
C ARG A 19 9.20 -10.80 4.99
N GLN A 20 9.66 -10.20 3.89
CA GLN A 20 11.03 -9.76 3.74
C GLN A 20 11.39 -8.69 4.78
N MET A 21 10.56 -7.65 4.93
CA MET A 21 10.77 -6.60 5.93
C MET A 21 10.73 -7.12 7.37
N GLN A 22 9.83 -8.04 7.69
CA GLN A 22 9.77 -8.71 9.01
C GLN A 22 11.04 -9.53 9.30
N GLY A 23 11.58 -10.22 8.28
CA GLY A 23 12.84 -10.95 8.38
C GLY A 23 14.03 -10.02 8.67
N TRP A 24 14.07 -8.86 8.03
CA TRP A 24 15.09 -7.83 8.32
C TRP A 24 14.98 -7.28 9.73
N LEU A 25 13.78 -6.90 10.19
CA LEU A 25 13.59 -6.42 11.56
C LEU A 25 14.09 -7.44 12.59
N THR A 26 13.76 -8.73 12.38
CA THR A 26 14.26 -9.83 13.23
C THR A 26 15.80 -9.89 13.21
N THR A 27 16.40 -9.84 12.02
CA THR A 27 17.86 -9.92 11.84
C THR A 27 18.58 -8.73 12.47
N TRP A 28 17.98 -7.55 12.41
CA TRP A 28 18.56 -6.31 12.96
C TRP A 28 18.27 -6.13 14.45
N GLY A 29 17.48 -7.02 15.07
CA GLY A 29 17.04 -6.85 16.46
C GLY A 29 16.13 -5.63 16.66
N ALA A 30 15.46 -5.17 15.60
CA ALA A 30 14.59 -4.01 15.61
C ALA A 30 13.12 -4.42 15.78
N GLY A 31 12.36 -3.58 16.49
CA GLY A 31 10.91 -3.74 16.62
C GLY A 31 10.15 -3.04 15.49
N MET A 32 8.89 -3.43 15.29
CA MET A 32 7.96 -2.65 14.48
C MET A 32 7.69 -1.30 15.16
N GLY A 33 7.75 -0.22 14.38
CA GLY A 33 7.38 1.11 14.88
C GLY A 33 5.87 1.24 15.10
N HIS A 34 5.46 1.91 16.18
CA HIS A 34 4.05 2.18 16.51
C HIS A 34 3.64 3.62 16.17
N GLY A 35 3.76 3.99 14.89
CA GLY A 35 3.41 5.34 14.40
C GLY A 35 2.34 5.32 13.30
N SER A 36 1.62 6.42 13.16
CA SER A 36 0.77 6.65 11.99
C SER A 36 1.64 6.92 10.78
N MET A 37 1.44 6.16 9.71
CA MET A 37 2.16 6.35 8.44
C MET A 37 1.29 7.13 7.44
N PRO A 38 1.87 7.88 6.50
CA PRO A 38 1.12 8.55 5.43
C PRO A 38 0.26 7.56 4.66
N GLY A 39 -0.98 7.96 4.34
CA GLY A 39 -1.92 7.14 3.57
C GLY A 39 -2.63 6.02 4.35
N MET A 40 -2.30 5.81 5.63
CA MET A 40 -3.03 4.83 6.45
C MET A 40 -4.46 5.27 6.73
N MET A 41 -5.41 4.37 6.50
CA MET A 41 -6.83 4.60 6.76
C MET A 41 -7.09 4.72 8.26
N SER A 42 -7.92 5.69 8.66
CA SER A 42 -8.32 5.81 10.06
C SER A 42 -9.33 4.71 10.45
N GLY A 43 -9.50 4.50 11.76
CA GLY A 43 -10.55 3.61 12.25
C GLY A 43 -11.95 4.04 11.81
N ALA A 44 -12.18 5.36 11.73
CA ALA A 44 -13.45 5.92 11.25
C ALA A 44 -13.67 5.65 9.75
N ASP A 45 -12.61 5.71 8.93
CA ASP A 45 -12.69 5.42 7.50
C ASP A 45 -13.00 3.94 7.26
N THR A 46 -12.34 3.06 8.02
CA THR A 46 -12.59 1.61 7.98
C THR A 46 -14.03 1.29 8.38
N GLN A 47 -14.56 1.97 9.40
CA GLN A 47 -15.96 1.80 9.82
C GLN A 47 -16.94 2.24 8.72
N LYS A 48 -16.71 3.39 8.09
CA LYS A 48 -17.56 3.87 6.97
C LYS A 48 -17.50 2.91 5.79
N LEU A 49 -16.31 2.43 5.44
CA LEU A 49 -16.11 1.46 4.37
C LEU A 49 -16.89 0.17 4.61
N GLY A 50 -16.90 -0.35 5.86
CA GLY A 50 -17.67 -1.53 6.23
C GLY A 50 -19.19 -1.38 6.15
N GLN A 51 -19.71 -0.14 6.05
CA GLN A 51 -21.13 0.15 5.89
C GLN A 51 -21.53 0.33 4.41
N ALA A 52 -20.58 0.70 3.55
CA ALA A 52 -20.80 0.91 2.12
C ALA A 52 -21.04 -0.42 1.38
N LYS A 53 -21.77 -0.36 0.26
CA LYS A 53 -22.08 -1.54 -0.58
C LYS A 53 -22.04 -1.21 -2.06
N GLY A 54 -21.80 -2.23 -2.89
CA GLY A 54 -21.82 -2.10 -4.34
C GLY A 54 -20.88 -1.00 -4.85
N ALA A 55 -21.36 -0.15 -5.76
CA ALA A 55 -20.55 0.90 -6.37
C ALA A 55 -20.01 1.94 -5.38
N GLU A 56 -20.74 2.20 -4.28
CA GLU A 56 -20.26 3.11 -3.24
C GLU A 56 -19.04 2.54 -2.52
N PHE A 57 -19.10 1.24 -2.17
CA PHE A 57 -17.95 0.53 -1.59
C PHE A 57 -16.76 0.57 -2.53
N ASP A 58 -16.96 0.24 -3.80
CA ASP A 58 -15.89 0.22 -4.80
C ASP A 58 -15.19 1.59 -4.91
N LYS A 59 -15.96 2.69 -4.96
CA LYS A 59 -15.41 4.05 -5.00
C LYS A 59 -14.61 4.42 -3.76
N MET A 60 -15.16 4.12 -2.58
CA MET A 60 -14.50 4.41 -1.32
C MET A 60 -13.21 3.62 -1.18
N TRP A 61 -13.26 2.32 -1.47
CA TRP A 61 -12.09 1.44 -1.41
C TRP A 61 -11.00 1.91 -2.38
N LEU A 62 -11.35 2.20 -3.63
CA LEU A 62 -10.40 2.68 -4.64
C LEU A 62 -9.75 4.01 -4.22
N GLY A 63 -10.55 4.98 -3.74
CA GLY A 63 -10.05 6.26 -3.28
C GLY A 63 -9.06 6.11 -2.12
N MET A 64 -9.45 5.33 -1.10
CA MET A 64 -8.60 5.08 0.07
C MET A 64 -7.30 4.34 -0.30
N MET A 65 -7.37 3.34 -1.17
CA MET A 65 -6.19 2.58 -1.60
C MET A 65 -5.25 3.41 -2.46
N ILE A 66 -5.76 4.36 -3.26
CA ILE A 66 -4.91 5.32 -3.99
C ILE A 66 -4.11 6.18 -3.00
N GLU A 67 -4.77 6.74 -1.98
CA GLU A 67 -4.09 7.56 -0.96
C GLU A 67 -3.07 6.74 -0.15
N HIS A 68 -3.44 5.51 0.23
CA HIS A 68 -2.54 4.57 0.89
C HIS A 68 -1.27 4.30 0.08
N HIS A 69 -1.44 3.97 -1.20
CA HIS A 69 -0.32 3.68 -2.09
C HIS A 69 0.56 4.91 -2.36
N GLN A 70 -0.03 6.10 -2.46
CA GLN A 70 0.73 7.34 -2.57
C GLN A 70 1.64 7.55 -1.35
N GLY A 71 1.11 7.32 -0.14
CA GLY A 71 1.90 7.36 1.09
C GLY A 71 3.07 6.36 1.08
N ALA A 72 2.83 5.12 0.64
CA ALA A 72 3.88 4.11 0.51
C ALA A 72 4.96 4.49 -0.52
N VAL A 73 4.58 5.05 -1.66
CA VAL A 73 5.52 5.56 -2.68
C VAL A 73 6.38 6.69 -2.13
N GLU A 74 5.82 7.62 -1.36
CA GLU A 74 6.58 8.71 -0.71
C GLU A 74 7.60 8.19 0.30
N MET A 75 7.21 7.20 1.11
CA MET A 75 8.12 6.54 2.06
C MET A 75 9.25 5.79 1.34
N ALA A 76 8.92 5.04 0.29
CA ALA A 76 9.91 4.33 -0.51
C ALA A 76 10.90 5.29 -1.21
N LYS A 77 10.42 6.45 -1.70
CA LYS A 77 11.30 7.51 -2.23
C LYS A 77 12.20 8.08 -1.13
N THR A 78 11.71 8.20 0.09
CA THR A 78 12.52 8.63 1.24
C THR A 78 13.64 7.62 1.53
N GLU A 79 13.34 6.31 1.51
CA GLU A 79 14.36 5.27 1.66
C GLU A 79 15.41 5.32 0.52
N LEU A 80 15.00 5.54 -0.73
CA LEU A 80 15.94 5.68 -1.84
C LEU A 80 16.90 6.87 -1.66
N THR A 81 16.43 7.96 -1.07
CA THR A 81 17.22 9.20 -0.93
C THR A 81 18.05 9.22 0.35
N LYS A 82 17.51 8.73 1.47
CA LYS A 82 18.12 8.84 2.80
C LYS A 82 18.61 7.51 3.38
N GLY A 83 18.13 6.39 2.86
CA GLY A 83 18.50 5.06 3.30
C GLY A 83 19.93 4.67 2.92
N SER A 84 20.53 3.82 3.75
CA SER A 84 21.90 3.33 3.63
C SER A 84 21.99 1.83 3.28
N ASN A 85 20.95 1.05 3.53
CA ASN A 85 20.95 -0.38 3.25
C ASN A 85 20.61 -0.66 1.77
N ALA A 86 21.52 -1.32 1.04
CA ALA A 86 21.35 -1.56 -0.40
C ALA A 86 20.12 -2.42 -0.73
N ASP A 87 19.83 -3.44 0.09
CA ASP A 87 18.69 -4.34 -0.12
C ASP A 87 17.36 -3.63 0.16
N ALA A 88 17.32 -2.79 1.20
CA ALA A 88 16.17 -1.95 1.52
C ALA A 88 15.86 -0.96 0.38
N LYS A 89 16.90 -0.32 -0.19
CA LYS A 89 16.75 0.56 -1.36
C LYS A 89 16.32 -0.21 -2.62
N ALA A 90 16.79 -1.44 -2.80
CA ALA A 90 16.36 -2.28 -3.91
C ALA A 90 14.87 -2.64 -3.78
N LEU A 91 14.40 -3.00 -2.58
CA LEU A 91 12.99 -3.24 -2.30
C LEU A 91 12.15 -1.96 -2.49
N ALA A 92 12.61 -0.82 -1.98
CA ALA A 92 11.91 0.46 -2.13
C ALA A 92 11.62 0.81 -3.60
N ARG A 93 12.55 0.53 -4.50
CA ARG A 93 12.33 0.75 -5.94
C ARG A 93 11.28 -0.18 -6.53
N LYS A 94 11.28 -1.46 -6.14
CA LYS A 94 10.23 -2.41 -6.55
C LYS A 94 8.85 -1.97 -6.07
N ILE A 95 8.76 -1.51 -4.81
CA ILE A 95 7.52 -0.98 -4.24
C ILE A 95 7.02 0.23 -5.03
N ILE A 96 7.92 1.17 -5.37
CA ILE A 96 7.55 2.35 -6.19
C ILE A 96 6.97 1.91 -7.53
N ASP A 97 7.66 1.02 -8.24
CA ASP A 97 7.24 0.58 -9.57
C ASP A 97 5.89 -0.15 -9.53
N ALA A 98 5.72 -1.08 -8.57
CA ALA A 98 4.50 -1.85 -8.42
C ALA A 98 3.31 -0.96 -8.00
N GLN A 99 3.48 -0.17 -6.94
CA GLN A 99 2.39 0.63 -6.40
C GLN A 99 2.00 1.79 -7.32
N GLN A 100 2.94 2.32 -8.12
CA GLN A 100 2.59 3.31 -9.13
C GLN A 100 1.71 2.72 -10.24
N ALA A 101 1.96 1.47 -10.64
CA ALA A 101 1.11 0.76 -11.60
C ALA A 101 -0.27 0.46 -11.03
N GLU A 102 -0.35 0.03 -9.77
CA GLU A 102 -1.61 -0.20 -9.05
C GLU A 102 -2.43 1.08 -8.89
N ILE A 103 -1.79 2.22 -8.59
CA ILE A 103 -2.45 3.54 -8.58
C ILE A 103 -3.09 3.84 -9.93
N THR A 104 -2.36 3.66 -11.03
CA THR A 104 -2.90 3.91 -12.38
C THR A 104 -4.10 3.01 -12.68
N GLU A 105 -4.03 1.74 -12.32
CA GLU A 105 -5.15 0.81 -12.48
C GLU A 105 -6.37 1.24 -11.65
N MET A 106 -6.17 1.61 -10.38
CA MET A 106 -7.23 2.09 -9.49
C MET A 106 -7.89 3.36 -10.01
N GLN A 107 -7.13 4.33 -10.50
CA GLN A 107 -7.67 5.55 -11.13
C GLN A 107 -8.51 5.22 -12.36
N GLY A 108 -8.04 4.26 -13.17
CA GLY A 108 -8.78 3.73 -14.30
C GLY A 108 -10.12 3.13 -13.88
N LEU A 109 -10.16 2.32 -12.83
CA LEU A 109 -11.40 1.75 -12.30
C LEU A 109 -12.32 2.82 -11.68
N LEU A 110 -11.76 3.79 -10.96
CA LEU A 110 -12.52 4.82 -10.26
C LEU A 110 -13.25 5.74 -11.26
N SER A 111 -12.59 6.11 -12.35
CA SER A 111 -13.20 6.90 -13.44
C SER A 111 -14.33 6.17 -14.19
N GLN A 112 -14.41 4.84 -14.08
CA GLN A 112 -15.46 4.00 -14.67
C GLN A 112 -16.60 3.69 -13.69
N SER A 113 -16.46 4.10 -12.43
CA SER A 113 -17.36 3.72 -11.32
C SER A 113 -18.46 4.76 -11.07
#